data_AF-A0A2N3IPP7-F1
#
_entry.id   AF-A0A2N3IPP7-F1
#
_cell.length_a   1.000
_cell.length_b   1.000
_cell.length_c   1.000
_cell.angle_alpha   90.00
_cell.angle_beta   90.00
_cell.angle_gamma   90.00
#
_symmetry.space_group_name_H-M   'P 1'
#
loop_
_entity.id
_entity.type
_entity.pdbx_description
1 polymer ?
#
loop_
_entity_poly.entity_id
_entity_poly.type
_entity_poly.pdbx_seq_one_letter_code
_entity_poly.pdbx_strand_id
1 'polypeptide(L)'
;MKGPVKAHYFAHEPNSIEQNACSWKPETEIHILAKEVLATDRQLLLPIGTINPIHKNIVFDEMVCEIYEGRVIPDVIGFIDGEKVLIEVAVTHFCDREKIKELKKVNATCIELDLSGFRVKGEIISKEEIRGYLKKCPKKWVSVAPVGNFSEIMYTHNRQQLLSLQHQYSSLSSKHHAEAKRLNKEYHAIKNSYQSELSDIQQVIEQARHSESNASSILKQWDRIRIDKESSISEAEEKIILLEDQYRSFEMELKDHLYHIQDEIDKKQD
;
A
#
# COMPACT_ATOMS: atom_id res chain seq x y z
N MET A 1 -29.68 -54.23 51.98
CA MET A 1 -29.33 -53.46 50.77
C MET A 1 -30.24 -52.25 50.70
N LYS A 2 -29.70 -51.03 50.87
CA LYS A 2 -30.42 -49.76 50.66
C LYS A 2 -29.90 -49.17 49.34
N GLY A 3 -30.81 -48.95 48.39
CA GLY A 3 -30.48 -48.32 47.10
C GLY A 3 -30.23 -46.82 47.23
N PRO A 4 -29.61 -46.18 46.22
CA PRO A 4 -29.26 -44.76 46.28
C PRO A 4 -30.52 -43.88 46.18
N VAL A 5 -30.64 -42.94 47.12
CA VAL A 5 -31.67 -41.89 47.12
C VAL A 5 -31.38 -40.96 45.95
N LYS A 6 -32.23 -40.97 44.92
CA LYS A 6 -32.17 -40.00 43.81
C LYS A 6 -32.65 -38.64 44.31
N ALA A 7 -31.82 -37.61 44.13
CA ALA A 7 -32.19 -36.23 44.37
C ALA A 7 -33.36 -35.82 43.46
N HIS A 8 -34.33 -35.10 44.02
CA HIS A 8 -35.47 -34.55 43.30
C HIS A 8 -34.98 -33.41 42.40
N TYR A 9 -34.94 -33.65 41.09
CA TYR A 9 -34.85 -32.58 40.12
C TYR A 9 -36.22 -31.91 40.03
N PHE A 10 -36.30 -30.61 40.34
CA PHE A 10 -37.50 -29.81 40.12
C PHE A 10 -37.80 -29.79 38.62
N ALA A 11 -38.85 -30.50 38.21
CA ALA A 11 -39.40 -30.44 36.86
C ALA A 11 -40.53 -29.41 36.85
N HIS A 12 -40.53 -28.48 35.90
CA HIS A 12 -41.66 -27.56 35.70
C HIS A 12 -42.86 -28.33 35.15
N GLU A 13 -44.02 -28.13 35.77
CA GLU A 13 -45.30 -28.70 35.37
C GLU A 13 -45.73 -28.13 34.00
N PRO A 14 -45.96 -28.95 32.95
CA PRO A 14 -46.22 -28.46 31.60
C PRO A 14 -47.61 -27.82 31.38
N ASN A 15 -48.47 -27.80 32.40
CA ASN A 15 -49.91 -27.55 32.26
C ASN A 15 -50.43 -26.34 33.08
N SER A 16 -49.65 -25.26 33.20
CA SER A 16 -50.21 -23.96 33.61
C SER A 16 -50.70 -23.18 32.38
N ILE A 17 -51.99 -22.87 32.37
CA ILE A 17 -52.77 -22.33 31.24
C ILE A 17 -52.56 -20.80 31.05
N GLU A 18 -51.39 -20.26 31.39
CA GLU A 18 -51.03 -18.86 31.13
C GLU A 18 -49.81 -18.76 30.21
N GLN A 19 -49.99 -19.21 28.96
CA GLN A 19 -49.06 -18.90 27.87
C GLN A 19 -49.31 -17.47 27.35
N ASN A 20 -49.11 -16.47 28.20
CA ASN A 20 -48.58 -15.21 27.68
C ASN A 20 -47.12 -15.48 27.37
N ALA A 21 -46.67 -15.18 26.15
CA ALA A 21 -45.34 -15.48 25.62
C ALA A 21 -44.23 -14.88 26.49
N CYS A 22 -43.89 -15.59 27.57
CA CYS A 22 -42.83 -15.27 28.48
C CYS A 22 -41.53 -15.71 27.81
N SER A 23 -40.87 -14.80 27.09
CA SER A 23 -39.52 -15.00 26.53
C SER A 23 -38.43 -14.98 27.60
N TRP A 24 -38.76 -15.38 28.83
CA TRP A 24 -37.85 -15.32 29.97
C TRP A 24 -36.74 -16.37 29.78
N LYS A 25 -35.56 -15.89 29.40
CA LYS A 25 -34.34 -16.68 29.43
C LYS A 25 -33.78 -16.60 30.86
N PRO A 26 -33.39 -17.72 31.48
CA PRO A 26 -32.76 -17.69 32.79
C PRO A 26 -31.49 -16.84 32.72
N GLU A 27 -31.38 -15.86 33.60
CA GLU A 27 -30.20 -15.03 33.70
C GLU A 27 -29.03 -15.81 34.29
N THR A 28 -27.81 -15.45 33.89
CA THR A 28 -26.60 -16.04 34.46
C THR A 28 -26.24 -15.35 35.77
N GLU A 29 -25.54 -16.06 36.66
CA GLU A 29 -25.00 -15.48 37.90
C GLU A 29 -24.15 -14.22 37.64
N ILE A 30 -23.36 -14.22 36.55
CA ILE A 30 -22.57 -13.07 36.10
C ILE A 30 -23.45 -11.86 35.81
N HIS A 31 -24.61 -12.08 35.16
CA HIS A 31 -25.55 -11.01 34.82
C HIS A 31 -26.14 -10.37 36.07
N ILE A 32 -26.61 -11.20 37.00
CA ILE A 32 -27.19 -10.76 38.27
C ILE A 32 -26.16 -9.98 39.10
N LEU A 33 -24.95 -10.51 39.27
CA LEU A 33 -23.89 -9.85 40.01
C LEU A 33 -23.45 -8.53 39.37
N ALA A 34 -23.43 -8.44 38.03
CA ALA A 34 -23.12 -7.21 37.33
C ALA A 34 -24.15 -6.12 37.61
N LYS A 35 -25.45 -6.45 37.54
CA LYS A 35 -26.54 -5.52 37.89
C LYS A 35 -26.41 -5.05 39.34
N GLU A 36 -26.14 -5.96 40.27
CA GLU A 36 -26.00 -5.64 41.69
C GLU A 36 -24.79 -4.73 41.96
N VAL A 37 -23.63 -5.00 41.34
CA VAL A 37 -22.44 -4.16 41.44
C VAL A 37 -22.72 -2.76 40.87
N LEU A 38 -23.39 -2.65 39.73
CA LEU A 38 -23.76 -1.36 39.16
C LEU A 38 -24.68 -0.56 40.09
N ALA A 39 -25.74 -1.19 40.61
CA ALA A 39 -26.69 -0.56 41.53
C ALA A 39 -26.04 -0.12 42.86
N THR A 40 -25.06 -0.89 43.33
CA THR A 40 -24.35 -0.61 44.59
C THR A 40 -23.28 0.46 44.42
N ASP A 41 -22.41 0.32 43.42
CA ASP A 41 -21.24 1.18 43.25
C ASP A 41 -21.61 2.55 42.65
N ARG A 42 -22.72 2.61 41.90
CA ARG A 42 -23.24 3.82 41.22
C ARG A 42 -22.21 4.55 40.36
N GLN A 43 -21.29 3.81 39.77
CA GLN A 43 -20.28 4.40 38.90
C GLN A 43 -19.90 3.45 37.76
N LEU A 44 -19.55 4.03 36.62
CA LEU A 44 -19.14 3.27 35.45
C LEU A 44 -18.14 4.06 34.61
N LEU A 45 -17.05 3.39 34.22
CA LEU A 45 -16.06 3.96 33.29
C LEU A 45 -16.59 3.85 31.86
N LEU A 46 -16.98 4.98 31.27
CA LEU A 46 -17.62 5.04 29.95
C LEU A 46 -16.68 5.63 28.88
N PRO A 47 -16.69 5.09 27.64
CA PRO A 47 -15.95 5.67 26.53
C PRO A 47 -16.70 6.88 25.97
N ILE A 48 -16.13 8.08 26.04
CA ILE A 48 -16.70 9.29 25.45
C ILE A 48 -16.14 9.48 24.04
N GLY A 49 -17.03 9.62 23.06
CA GLY A 49 -16.67 9.73 21.65
C GLY A 49 -16.74 8.40 20.89
N THR A 50 -16.76 8.50 19.57
CA THR A 50 -16.58 7.35 18.65
C THR A 50 -15.22 7.36 17.96
N ILE A 51 -14.57 8.53 17.88
CA ILE A 51 -13.25 8.70 17.29
C ILE A 51 -12.24 8.85 18.43
N ASN A 52 -11.27 7.94 18.55
CA ASN A 52 -10.26 7.92 19.63
C ASN A 52 -10.89 8.22 21.01
N PRO A 53 -11.79 7.34 21.50
CA PRO A 53 -12.60 7.63 22.68
C PRO A 53 -11.73 7.79 23.94
N ILE A 54 -12.09 8.76 24.78
CA ILE A 54 -11.52 8.92 26.11
C ILE A 54 -12.37 8.19 27.13
N HIS A 55 -11.78 7.64 28.18
CA HIS A 55 -12.54 6.95 29.22
C HIS A 55 -12.80 7.91 30.39
N LYS A 56 -14.08 8.14 30.71
CA LYS A 56 -14.49 9.01 31.82
C LYS A 56 -15.25 8.18 32.86
N ASN A 57 -14.85 8.30 34.13
CA ASN A 57 -15.60 7.67 35.21
C ASN A 57 -16.86 8.52 35.47
N ILE A 58 -18.01 7.94 35.25
CA ILE A 58 -19.31 8.57 35.49
C ILE A 58 -19.82 8.09 36.83
N VAL A 59 -20.20 9.01 37.71
CA VAL A 59 -20.84 8.73 38.99
C VAL A 59 -22.29 9.12 38.87
N PHE A 60 -23.20 8.17 39.10
CA PHE A 60 -24.64 8.34 39.00
C PHE A 60 -25.22 8.74 40.35
N ASP A 61 -26.24 9.60 40.33
CA ASP A 61 -27.02 9.97 41.52
C ASP A 61 -27.76 8.74 42.07
N GLU A 62 -28.34 7.98 41.14
CA GLU A 62 -29.12 6.78 41.41
C GLU A 62 -28.92 5.75 40.29
N MET A 63 -28.94 4.47 40.66
CA MET A 63 -29.00 3.37 39.70
C MET A 63 -30.05 2.36 40.15
N VAL A 64 -30.97 2.03 39.27
CA VAL A 64 -32.12 1.13 39.53
C VAL A 64 -32.16 0.00 38.50
N CYS A 65 -32.49 -1.21 38.94
CA CYS A 65 -32.55 -2.38 38.07
C CYS A 65 -33.98 -2.67 37.62
N GLU A 66 -34.13 -3.18 36.39
CA GLU A 66 -35.36 -3.81 35.90
C GLU A 66 -36.63 -2.95 35.95
N ILE A 67 -36.49 -1.65 35.70
CA ILE A 67 -37.64 -0.74 35.58
C ILE A 67 -38.08 -0.64 34.12
N TYR A 68 -39.40 -0.68 33.89
CA TYR A 68 -39.97 -0.47 32.56
C TYR A 68 -39.68 0.94 32.03
N GLU A 69 -39.14 1.00 30.81
CA GLU A 69 -38.92 2.23 30.05
C GLU A 69 -39.63 2.13 28.71
N GLY A 70 -40.87 2.62 28.67
CA GLY A 70 -41.74 2.48 27.51
C GLY A 70 -42.13 1.02 27.27
N ARG A 71 -41.54 0.39 26.24
CA ARG A 71 -41.82 -1.01 25.84
C ARG A 71 -40.66 -1.97 26.11
N VAL A 72 -39.58 -1.49 26.73
CA VAL A 72 -38.38 -2.28 27.02
C VAL A 72 -38.05 -2.18 28.50
N ILE A 73 -37.40 -3.22 29.04
CA ILE A 73 -36.83 -3.22 30.38
C ILE A 73 -35.31 -3.26 30.21
N PRO A 74 -34.60 -2.16 30.50
CA PRO A 74 -33.15 -2.17 30.62
C PRO A 74 -32.71 -2.96 31.85
N ASP A 75 -31.52 -3.54 31.79
CA ASP A 75 -30.96 -4.28 32.93
C ASP A 75 -30.72 -3.34 34.12
N VAL A 76 -30.15 -2.16 33.85
CA VAL A 76 -29.97 -1.08 34.84
C VAL A 76 -30.23 0.28 34.19
N ILE A 77 -30.81 1.20 34.95
CA ILE A 77 -30.97 2.61 34.57
C ILE A 77 -30.17 3.44 35.56
N GLY A 78 -29.22 4.22 35.07
CA GLY A 78 -28.50 5.23 35.85
C GLY A 78 -29.06 6.62 35.61
N PHE A 79 -29.25 7.38 36.68
CA PHE A 79 -29.66 8.78 36.65
C PHE A 79 -28.48 9.68 36.99
N ILE A 80 -28.25 10.73 36.19
CA ILE A 80 -27.19 11.70 36.39
C ILE A 80 -27.56 13.03 35.74
N ASP A 81 -27.42 14.15 36.47
CA ASP A 81 -27.67 15.51 35.97
C ASP A 81 -29.07 15.68 35.32
N GLY A 82 -30.07 14.94 35.79
CA GLY A 82 -31.42 14.92 35.23
C GLY A 82 -31.60 14.09 33.95
N GLU A 83 -30.56 13.35 33.54
CA GLU A 83 -30.58 12.44 32.40
C GLU A 83 -30.62 10.98 32.85
N LYS A 84 -31.17 10.12 31.98
CA LYS A 84 -31.14 8.68 32.17
C LYS A 84 -30.18 8.02 31.18
N VAL A 85 -29.40 7.08 31.69
CA VAL A 85 -28.50 6.20 30.93
C VAL A 85 -28.97 4.78 31.12
N LEU A 86 -29.45 4.17 30.04
CA LEU A 86 -29.86 2.77 30.00
C LEU A 86 -28.61 1.90 29.85
N ILE A 87 -28.51 0.84 30.64
CA ILE A 87 -27.37 -0.06 30.66
C ILE A 87 -27.87 -1.48 30.43
N GLU A 88 -27.28 -2.14 29.46
CA GLU A 88 -27.54 -3.52 29.07
C GLU A 88 -26.27 -4.34 29.34
N VAL A 89 -26.41 -5.53 29.92
CA VAL A 89 -25.31 -6.43 30.29
C VAL A 89 -25.39 -7.69 29.44
N ALA A 90 -24.50 -7.80 28.45
CA ALA A 90 -24.43 -8.97 27.60
C ALA A 90 -23.48 -10.02 28.18
N VAL A 91 -24.00 -11.18 28.59
CA VAL A 91 -23.16 -12.33 29.00
C VAL A 91 -23.17 -13.42 27.92
N THR A 92 -24.35 -13.97 27.62
CA THR A 92 -24.51 -15.03 26.62
C THR A 92 -25.11 -14.51 25.32
N HIS A 93 -25.84 -13.41 25.39
CA HIS A 93 -26.54 -12.81 24.26
C HIS A 93 -26.38 -11.29 24.34
N PHE A 94 -26.16 -10.68 23.18
CA PHE A 94 -26.23 -9.24 23.00
C PHE A 94 -27.68 -8.82 22.70
N CYS A 95 -27.97 -7.53 22.85
CA CYS A 95 -29.22 -6.92 22.43
C CYS A 95 -29.48 -7.22 20.96
N ASP A 96 -30.61 -7.86 20.68
CA ASP A 96 -31.03 -8.11 19.32
C ASP A 96 -31.52 -6.82 18.63
N ARG A 97 -31.82 -6.94 17.34
CA ARG A 97 -32.25 -5.80 16.52
C ARG A 97 -33.58 -5.21 17.00
N GLU A 98 -34.46 -5.99 17.63
CA GLU A 98 -35.77 -5.51 18.08
C GLU A 98 -35.62 -4.74 19.38
N LYS A 99 -34.88 -5.29 20.35
CA LYS A 99 -34.55 -4.60 21.61
C LYS A 99 -33.82 -3.28 21.35
N ILE A 100 -32.83 -3.27 20.44
CA ILE A 100 -32.12 -2.04 20.05
C ILE A 100 -33.08 -0.99 19.46
N LYS A 101 -34.07 -1.41 18.66
CA LYS A 101 -35.07 -0.48 18.10
C LYS A 101 -35.94 0.12 19.20
N GLU A 102 -36.39 -0.67 20.16
CA GLU A 102 -37.20 -0.16 21.28
C GLU A 102 -36.37 0.76 22.19
N LEU A 103 -35.13 0.39 22.53
CA LEU A 103 -34.21 1.23 23.30
C LEU A 103 -33.97 2.60 22.63
N LYS A 104 -33.81 2.62 21.30
CA LYS A 104 -33.67 3.87 20.54
C LYS A 104 -34.91 4.76 20.59
N LYS A 105 -36.12 4.19 20.69
CA LYS A 105 -37.36 4.97 20.79
C LYS A 105 -37.54 5.65 22.15
N VAL A 106 -36.83 5.18 23.19
CA VAL A 106 -36.85 5.81 24.52
C VAL A 106 -36.19 7.20 24.50
N ASN A 107 -35.42 7.53 23.45
CA ASN A 107 -34.64 8.77 23.33
C ASN A 107 -33.66 8.99 24.50
N ALA A 108 -33.19 7.90 25.10
CA ALA A 108 -32.17 7.92 26.13
C ALA A 108 -30.83 7.42 25.58
N THR A 109 -29.77 7.80 26.28
CA THR A 109 -28.44 7.23 26.05
C THR A 109 -28.47 5.78 26.54
N CYS A 110 -28.06 4.85 25.70
CA CYS A 110 -28.02 3.42 26.01
C CYS A 110 -26.63 2.86 25.71
N ILE A 111 -26.08 2.13 26.67
CA ILE A 111 -24.81 1.43 26.51
C ILE A 111 -24.97 -0.06 26.80
N GLU A 112 -24.29 -0.88 26.00
CA GLU A 112 -24.20 -2.31 26.18
C GLU A 112 -22.79 -2.67 26.68
N LEU A 113 -22.74 -3.45 27.77
CA LEU A 113 -21.53 -3.93 28.42
C LEU A 113 -21.30 -5.39 28.04
N ASP A 114 -20.15 -5.68 27.46
CA ASP A 114 -19.80 -7.04 27.04
C ASP A 114 -19.08 -7.79 28.15
N LEU A 115 -19.81 -8.69 28.81
CA LEU A 115 -19.30 -9.61 29.82
C LEU A 115 -19.13 -11.04 29.29
N SER A 116 -19.32 -11.29 27.99
CA SER A 116 -19.14 -12.62 27.37
C SER A 116 -17.70 -13.14 27.49
N GLY A 117 -16.74 -12.22 27.64
CA GLY A 117 -15.32 -12.52 27.88
C GLY A 117 -14.97 -12.79 29.35
N PHE A 118 -15.91 -12.68 30.30
CA PHE A 118 -15.63 -12.97 31.71
C PHE A 118 -15.32 -14.45 31.90
N ARG A 119 -14.30 -14.75 32.72
CA ARG A 119 -13.87 -16.12 33.01
C ARG A 119 -13.81 -16.31 34.52
N VAL A 120 -14.58 -17.27 34.99
CA VAL A 120 -14.64 -17.65 36.41
C VAL A 120 -13.35 -18.37 36.78
N LYS A 121 -12.67 -17.92 37.84
CA LYS A 121 -11.39 -18.47 38.28
C LYS A 121 -11.51 -19.49 39.42
N GLY A 122 -12.61 -19.48 40.17
CA GLY A 122 -12.87 -20.36 41.30
C GLY A 122 -14.26 -20.96 41.26
N GLU A 123 -14.72 -21.52 42.38
CA GLU A 123 -16.07 -22.10 42.48
C GLU A 123 -17.17 -21.03 42.66
N ILE A 124 -16.79 -19.83 43.14
CA ILE A 124 -17.70 -18.72 43.43
C ILE A 124 -17.20 -17.47 42.71
N ILE A 125 -18.12 -16.69 42.15
CA ILE A 125 -17.83 -15.39 41.53
C ILE A 125 -17.96 -14.29 42.59
N SER A 126 -16.87 -13.56 42.85
CA SER A 126 -16.92 -12.42 43.77
C SER A 126 -17.38 -11.13 43.10
N LYS A 127 -18.00 -10.23 43.88
CA LYS A 127 -18.38 -8.89 43.41
C LYS A 127 -17.16 -8.07 42.99
N GLU A 128 -16.03 -8.28 43.65
CA GLU A 128 -14.75 -7.62 43.35
C GLU A 128 -14.22 -8.02 41.97
N GLU A 129 -14.37 -9.29 41.57
CA GLU A 129 -14.00 -9.75 40.23
C GLU A 129 -14.87 -9.10 39.16
N ILE A 130 -16.18 -9.03 39.39
CA ILE A 130 -17.13 -8.37 38.49
C ILE A 130 -16.83 -6.88 38.39
N ARG A 131 -16.62 -6.18 39.52
CA ARG A 131 -16.21 -4.77 39.58
C ARG A 131 -14.92 -4.51 38.79
N GLY A 132 -13.92 -5.37 38.97
CA GLY A 132 -12.67 -5.31 38.23
C GLY A 132 -12.87 -5.52 36.73
N TYR A 133 -13.79 -6.41 36.34
CA TYR A 133 -14.10 -6.66 34.94
C TYR A 133 -14.91 -5.54 34.28
N LEU A 134 -15.91 -4.97 34.97
CA LEU A 134 -16.71 -3.84 34.48
C LEU A 134 -15.85 -2.63 34.09
N LYS A 135 -14.71 -2.41 34.76
CA LYS A 135 -13.76 -1.34 34.39
C LYS A 135 -13.15 -1.55 33.01
N LYS A 136 -12.86 -2.79 32.62
CA LYS A 136 -12.11 -3.14 31.40
C LYS A 136 -12.96 -3.78 30.30
N CYS A 137 -14.20 -4.16 30.59
CA CYS A 137 -15.06 -4.80 29.61
C CYS A 137 -15.26 -3.89 28.39
N PRO A 138 -15.38 -4.44 27.17
CA PRO A 138 -15.81 -3.68 26.01
C PRO A 138 -17.19 -3.05 26.29
N LYS A 139 -17.34 -1.80 25.88
CA LYS A 139 -18.60 -1.06 26.03
C LYS A 139 -18.97 -0.42 24.73
N LYS A 140 -20.23 -0.54 24.34
CA LYS A 140 -20.73 -0.07 23.06
C LYS A 140 -21.96 0.80 23.25
N TRP A 141 -21.90 2.03 22.75
CA TRP A 141 -23.08 2.88 22.66
C TRP A 141 -24.07 2.27 21.67
N VAL A 142 -25.25 1.89 22.18
CA VAL A 142 -26.39 1.38 21.39
C VAL A 142 -27.18 2.55 20.83
N SER A 143 -27.38 3.57 21.67
CA SER A 143 -27.98 4.86 21.33
C SER A 143 -27.35 5.95 22.18
N VAL A 144 -27.35 7.17 21.65
CA VAL A 144 -27.02 8.38 22.40
C VAL A 144 -28.23 9.27 22.25
N ALA A 145 -28.72 9.82 23.36
CA ALA A 145 -29.84 10.75 23.31
C ALA A 145 -29.48 11.92 22.36
N PRO A 146 -30.43 12.42 21.55
CA PRO A 146 -30.14 13.52 20.62
C PRO A 146 -29.85 14.84 21.35
N VAL A 147 -30.33 14.96 22.59
CA VAL A 147 -30.14 16.11 23.47
C VAL A 147 -29.66 15.62 24.83
N GLY A 148 -28.78 16.39 25.45
CA GLY A 148 -28.26 16.12 26.78
C GLY A 148 -26.74 16.21 26.91
N ASN A 149 -26.26 16.23 28.14
CA ASN A 149 -24.87 16.29 28.56
C ASN A 149 -24.04 15.21 27.87
N PHE A 150 -24.50 13.95 27.85
CA PHE A 150 -23.77 12.87 27.17
C PHE A 150 -23.63 13.11 25.67
N SER A 151 -24.69 13.61 25.03
CA SER A 151 -24.67 13.92 23.61
C SER A 151 -23.69 15.06 23.33
N GLU A 152 -23.73 16.12 24.15
CA GLU A 152 -22.88 17.29 23.99
C GLU A 152 -21.40 16.96 24.17
N ILE A 153 -21.03 16.21 25.21
CA ILE A 153 -19.63 15.81 25.42
C ILE A 153 -19.14 14.91 24.28
N MET A 154 -19.99 14.01 23.77
CA MET A 154 -19.64 13.09 22.71
C MET A 154 -19.49 13.80 21.37
N TYR A 155 -20.41 14.71 21.03
CA TYR A 155 -20.32 15.54 19.83
C TYR A 155 -19.11 16.48 19.89
N THR A 156 -18.86 17.11 21.03
CA THR A 156 -17.72 18.01 21.23
C THR A 156 -16.40 17.27 21.02
N HIS A 157 -16.23 16.10 21.67
CA HIS A 157 -15.05 15.26 21.50
C HIS A 157 -14.86 14.84 20.04
N ASN A 158 -15.91 14.28 19.42
CA ASN A 158 -15.84 13.82 18.03
C ASN A 158 -15.52 14.96 17.07
N ARG A 159 -16.08 16.15 17.29
CA ARG A 159 -15.79 17.35 16.50
C ARG A 159 -14.35 17.80 16.64
N GLN A 160 -13.79 17.80 17.85
CA GLN A 160 -12.39 18.13 18.08
C GLN A 160 -11.44 17.14 17.39
N GLN A 161 -11.73 15.85 17.49
CA GLN A 161 -10.95 14.81 16.80
C GLN A 161 -11.03 14.98 15.27
N LEU A 162 -12.21 15.26 14.73
CA LEU A 162 -12.41 15.49 13.30
C LEU A 162 -11.62 16.72 12.81
N LEU A 163 -11.66 17.82 13.55
CA LEU A 163 -10.90 19.03 13.22
C LEU A 163 -9.39 18.77 13.25
N SER A 164 -8.89 18.09 14.29
CA SER A 164 -7.48 17.70 14.38
C SER A 164 -7.05 16.85 13.19
N LEU A 165 -7.86 15.85 12.83
CA LEU A 165 -7.60 14.98 11.68
C LEU A 165 -7.60 15.77 10.36
N GLN A 166 -8.53 16.70 10.19
CA GLN A 166 -8.59 17.57 9.01
C GLN A 166 -7.33 18.45 8.89
N HIS A 167 -6.85 19.03 9.99
CA HIS A 167 -5.61 19.80 10.00
C HIS A 167 -4.39 18.94 9.65
N GLN A 168 -4.29 17.74 10.22
CA GLN A 168 -3.22 16.80 9.91
C GLN A 168 -3.22 16.41 8.43
N TYR A 169 -4.40 16.07 7.89
CA TYR A 169 -4.56 15.74 6.49
C TYR A 169 -4.15 16.90 5.57
N SER A 170 -4.62 18.12 5.87
CA SER A 170 -4.29 19.32 5.08
C SER A 170 -2.78 19.60 5.06
N SER A 171 -2.11 19.52 6.21
CA SER A 171 -0.66 19.67 6.35
C SER A 171 0.08 18.60 5.55
N LEU A 172 -0.30 17.33 5.71
CA LEU A 172 0.34 16.20 5.03
C LEU A 172 0.14 16.27 3.51
N SER A 173 -1.08 16.57 3.06
CA SER A 173 -1.41 16.75 1.64
C SER A 173 -0.59 17.87 1.01
N SER A 174 -0.45 19.01 1.70
CA SER A 174 0.36 20.15 1.22
C SER A 174 1.84 19.78 1.07
N LYS A 175 2.41 19.03 2.04
CA LYS A 175 3.79 18.54 1.97
C LYS A 175 4.00 17.57 0.81
N HIS A 176 3.12 16.58 0.65
CA HIS A 176 3.20 15.64 -0.46
C HIS A 176 3.05 16.33 -1.82
N HIS A 177 2.13 17.30 -1.93
CA HIS A 177 1.96 18.04 -3.18
C HIS A 177 3.22 18.84 -3.54
N ALA A 178 3.84 19.49 -2.56
CA ALA A 178 5.09 20.23 -2.76
C ALA A 178 6.25 19.29 -3.18
N GLU A 179 6.37 18.13 -2.53
CA GLU A 179 7.40 17.14 -2.87
C GLU A 179 7.19 16.53 -4.25
N ALA A 180 5.95 16.14 -4.60
CA ALA A 180 5.63 15.64 -5.94
C ALA A 180 5.94 16.68 -7.02
N LYS A 181 5.63 17.96 -6.76
CA LYS A 181 5.99 19.06 -7.68
C LYS A 181 7.50 19.22 -7.81
N ARG A 182 8.28 19.06 -6.74
CA ARG A 182 9.75 19.10 -6.77
C ARG A 182 10.30 17.95 -7.62
N LEU A 183 9.93 16.72 -7.31
CA LEU A 183 10.37 15.52 -8.03
C LEU A 183 9.99 15.58 -9.51
N ASN A 184 8.80 16.08 -9.85
CA ASN A 184 8.39 16.22 -11.23
C ASN A 184 9.25 17.25 -11.99
N LYS A 185 9.64 18.37 -11.33
CA LYS A 185 10.59 19.33 -11.92
C LYS A 185 11.97 18.70 -12.15
N GLU A 186 12.49 17.96 -11.17
CA GLU A 186 13.77 17.25 -11.29
C GLU A 186 13.73 16.22 -12.43
N TYR A 187 12.65 15.42 -12.51
CA TYR A 187 12.43 14.48 -13.61
C TYR A 187 12.46 15.18 -14.98
N HIS A 188 11.72 16.28 -15.13
CA HIS A 188 11.72 17.02 -16.40
C HIS A 188 13.08 17.63 -16.73
N ALA A 189 13.82 18.14 -15.74
CA ALA A 189 15.16 18.67 -15.95
C ALA A 189 16.12 17.59 -16.45
N ILE A 190 16.13 16.41 -15.80
CA ILE A 190 16.95 15.26 -16.21
C ILE A 190 16.57 14.80 -17.61
N LYS A 191 15.25 14.66 -17.88
CA LYS A 191 14.75 14.23 -19.19
C LYS A 191 15.20 15.19 -20.30
N ASN A 192 15.11 16.49 -20.07
CA ASN A 192 15.51 17.50 -21.05
C ASN A 192 17.02 17.50 -21.28
N SER A 193 17.84 17.36 -20.22
CA SER A 193 19.30 17.23 -20.34
C SER A 193 19.68 16.02 -21.18
N TYR A 194 19.10 14.85 -20.84
CA TYR A 194 19.31 13.61 -21.57
C TYR A 194 18.95 13.74 -23.06
N GLN A 195 17.82 14.38 -23.37
CA GLN A 195 17.42 14.60 -24.76
C GLN A 195 18.38 15.53 -25.52
N SER A 196 18.91 16.57 -24.86
CA SER A 196 19.92 17.45 -25.45
C SER A 196 21.21 16.71 -25.74
N GLU A 197 21.75 15.99 -24.75
CA GLU A 197 22.99 15.22 -24.89
C GLU A 197 22.89 14.17 -26.00
N LEU A 198 21.73 13.51 -26.11
CA LEU A 198 21.49 12.51 -27.13
C LEU A 198 21.44 13.14 -28.54
N SER A 199 20.84 14.33 -28.67
CA SER A 199 20.83 15.10 -29.91
C SER A 199 22.24 15.52 -30.33
N ASP A 200 23.04 16.00 -29.38
CA ASP A 200 24.43 16.43 -29.64
C ASP A 200 25.29 15.25 -30.12
N ILE A 201 25.17 14.10 -29.46
CA ILE A 201 25.88 12.87 -29.86
C ILE A 201 25.42 12.40 -31.25
N GLN A 202 24.12 12.45 -31.54
CA GLN A 202 23.61 12.10 -32.87
C GLN A 202 24.20 12.99 -33.97
N GLN A 203 24.33 14.30 -33.71
CA GLN A 203 24.93 15.24 -34.64
C GLN A 203 26.41 14.91 -34.91
N VAL A 204 27.17 14.58 -33.87
CA VAL A 204 28.58 14.17 -34.00
C VAL A 204 28.72 12.88 -34.82
N ILE A 205 27.86 11.89 -34.58
CA ILE A 205 27.86 10.63 -35.34
C ILE A 205 27.58 10.90 -36.83
N GLU A 206 26.64 11.78 -37.15
CA GLU A 206 26.28 12.10 -38.53
C GLU A 206 27.44 12.80 -39.26
N GLN A 207 28.13 13.73 -38.59
CA GLN A 207 29.32 14.39 -39.12
C GLN A 207 30.46 13.39 -39.40
N ALA A 208 30.69 12.44 -38.48
CA ALA A 208 31.70 11.40 -38.64
C ALA A 208 31.39 10.50 -39.85
N ARG A 209 30.13 10.08 -40.02
CA ARG A 209 29.67 9.29 -41.18
C ARG A 209 29.88 10.01 -42.50
N HIS A 210 29.57 11.31 -42.56
CA HIS A 210 29.80 12.10 -43.77
C HIS A 210 31.30 12.18 -44.10
N SER A 211 32.15 12.33 -43.09
CA SER A 211 33.60 12.41 -43.26
C SER A 211 34.18 11.06 -43.74
N GLU A 212 33.71 9.95 -43.16
CA GLU A 212 34.03 8.59 -43.60
C GLU A 212 33.63 8.33 -45.05
N SER A 213 32.42 8.74 -45.44
CA SER A 213 31.92 8.62 -46.81
C SER A 213 32.81 9.37 -47.81
N ASN A 214 33.23 10.60 -47.46
CA ASN A 214 34.13 11.39 -48.28
C ASN A 214 35.51 10.72 -48.42
N ALA A 215 36.10 10.26 -47.31
CA ALA A 215 37.37 9.54 -47.34
C ALA A 215 37.29 8.26 -48.21
N SER A 216 36.20 7.51 -48.10
CA SER A 216 35.93 6.33 -48.95
C SER A 216 35.88 6.68 -50.44
N SER A 217 35.28 7.82 -50.80
CA SER A 217 35.24 8.30 -52.19
C SER A 217 36.64 8.66 -52.71
N ILE A 218 37.45 9.33 -51.90
CA ILE A 218 38.83 9.69 -52.25
C ILE A 218 39.68 8.43 -52.47
N LEU A 219 39.56 7.42 -51.59
CA LEU A 219 40.27 6.15 -51.73
C LEU A 219 39.92 5.44 -53.04
N LYS A 220 38.63 5.37 -53.40
CA LYS A 220 38.19 4.79 -54.68
C LYS A 220 38.77 5.53 -55.89
N GLN A 221 38.88 6.86 -55.82
CA GLN A 221 39.49 7.64 -56.89
C GLN A 221 41.00 7.36 -57.00
N TRP A 222 41.69 7.28 -55.87
CA TRP A 222 43.10 6.90 -55.80
C TRP A 222 43.37 5.51 -56.36
N ASP A 223 42.55 4.52 -56.03
CA ASP A 223 42.69 3.16 -56.57
C ASP A 223 42.58 3.14 -58.09
N ARG A 224 41.65 3.91 -58.68
CA ARG A 224 41.53 4.04 -60.14
C ARG A 224 42.78 4.64 -60.76
N ILE A 225 43.31 5.73 -60.17
CA ILE A 225 44.53 6.38 -60.64
C ILE A 225 45.70 5.41 -60.54
N ARG A 226 45.82 4.67 -59.43
CA ARG A 226 46.90 3.70 -59.23
C ARG A 226 46.86 2.63 -60.32
N ILE A 227 45.70 2.04 -60.59
CA ILE A 227 45.52 1.02 -61.64
C ILE A 227 45.90 1.56 -63.02
N ASP A 228 45.45 2.78 -63.37
CA ASP A 228 45.79 3.42 -64.66
C ASP A 228 47.31 3.64 -64.81
N LYS A 229 47.97 4.09 -63.74
CA LYS A 229 49.42 4.29 -63.74
C LYS A 229 50.20 2.98 -63.79
N GLU A 230 49.77 1.96 -63.05
CA GLU A 230 50.36 0.61 -63.13
C GLU A 230 50.25 0.06 -64.56
N SER A 231 49.10 0.22 -65.22
CA SER A 231 48.93 -0.16 -66.63
C SER A 231 49.87 0.62 -67.56
N SER A 232 49.94 1.94 -67.41
CA SER A 232 50.81 2.80 -68.22
C SER A 232 52.30 2.46 -68.03
N ILE A 233 52.71 2.13 -66.81
CA ILE A 233 54.07 1.68 -66.49
C ILE A 233 54.35 0.34 -67.18
N SER A 234 53.45 -0.64 -67.07
CA SER A 234 53.58 -1.94 -67.73
C SER A 234 53.72 -1.81 -69.24
N GLU A 235 52.92 -0.94 -69.88
CA GLU A 235 53.04 -0.66 -71.33
C GLU A 235 54.39 -0.03 -71.70
N ALA A 236 54.93 0.84 -70.83
CA ALA A 236 56.24 1.45 -71.05
C ALA A 236 57.36 0.43 -70.88
N GLU A 237 57.27 -0.45 -69.88
CA GLU A 237 58.21 -1.57 -69.67
C GLU A 237 58.23 -2.51 -70.88
N GLU A 238 57.07 -2.89 -71.43
CA GLU A 238 57.00 -3.68 -72.67
C GLU A 238 57.69 -2.99 -73.85
N LYS A 239 57.47 -1.69 -74.02
CA LYS A 239 58.13 -0.91 -75.08
C LYS A 239 59.65 -0.85 -74.89
N ILE A 240 60.13 -0.71 -73.66
CA ILE A 240 61.56 -0.73 -73.35
C ILE A 240 62.16 -2.09 -73.73
N ILE A 241 61.52 -3.19 -73.32
CA ILE A 241 61.97 -4.55 -73.67
C ILE A 241 62.08 -4.71 -75.19
N LEU A 242 61.06 -4.30 -75.95
CA LEU A 242 61.07 -4.35 -77.41
C LEU A 242 62.22 -3.53 -78.02
N LEU A 243 62.49 -2.34 -77.50
CA LEU A 243 63.59 -1.49 -77.95
C LEU A 243 64.96 -2.11 -77.63
N GLU A 244 65.12 -2.72 -76.46
CA GLU A 244 66.35 -3.44 -76.09
C GLU A 244 66.59 -4.65 -76.98
N ASP A 245 65.55 -5.42 -77.31
CA ASP A 245 65.63 -6.55 -78.24
C ASP A 245 66.01 -6.09 -79.66
N GLN A 246 65.40 -5.00 -80.14
CA GLN A 246 65.78 -4.38 -81.41
C GLN A 246 67.24 -3.93 -81.42
N TYR A 247 67.68 -3.27 -80.35
CA TYR A 247 69.08 -2.83 -80.21
C TYR A 247 70.04 -4.03 -80.21
N ARG A 248 69.74 -5.11 -79.48
CA ARG A 248 70.55 -6.35 -79.49
C ARG A 248 70.66 -6.96 -80.89
N SER A 249 69.55 -7.01 -81.64
CA SER A 249 69.55 -7.50 -83.02
C SER A 249 70.45 -6.64 -83.91
N PHE A 250 70.32 -5.32 -83.83
CA PHE A 250 71.14 -4.39 -84.60
C PHE A 250 72.62 -4.45 -84.23
N GLU A 251 72.93 -4.58 -82.93
CA GLU A 251 74.30 -4.76 -82.45
C GLU A 251 74.92 -6.06 -83.00
N MET A 252 74.15 -7.15 -83.06
CA MET A 252 74.59 -8.42 -83.63
C MET A 252 74.86 -8.31 -85.13
N GLU A 253 73.96 -7.69 -85.90
CA GLU A 253 74.16 -7.41 -87.33
C GLU A 253 75.43 -6.59 -87.59
N LEU A 254 75.66 -5.53 -86.79
CA LEU A 254 76.87 -4.71 -86.90
C LEU A 254 78.14 -5.49 -86.57
N LYS A 255 78.12 -6.35 -85.54
CA LYS A 255 79.26 -7.21 -85.19
C LYS A 255 79.56 -8.21 -86.29
N ASP A 256 78.54 -8.83 -86.88
CA ASP A 256 78.70 -9.76 -88.01
C ASP A 256 79.29 -9.06 -89.24
N HIS A 257 78.81 -7.86 -89.56
CA HIS A 257 79.37 -7.01 -90.62
C HIS A 257 80.84 -6.64 -90.34
N LEU A 258 81.17 -6.22 -89.13
CA LEU A 258 82.55 -5.93 -88.72
C LEU A 258 83.46 -7.15 -88.86
N TYR A 259 82.97 -8.33 -88.45
CA TYR A 259 83.71 -9.58 -88.60
C TYR A 259 83.98 -9.92 -90.08
N HIS A 260 82.99 -9.74 -90.96
CA HIS A 260 83.17 -9.95 -92.41
C HIS A 260 84.18 -8.98 -93.01
N ILE A 261 84.14 -7.69 -92.62
CA ILE A 261 85.11 -6.69 -93.06
C ILE A 261 86.53 -7.07 -92.57
N GLN A 262 86.66 -7.54 -91.33
CA GLN A 262 87.95 -7.97 -90.78
C GLN A 262 88.49 -9.20 -91.51
N ASP A 263 87.67 -10.22 -91.77
CA ASP A 263 88.04 -11.42 -92.54
C ASP A 263 88.47 -11.08 -93.99
N GLU A 264 87.81 -10.10 -94.64
CA GLU A 264 88.25 -9.59 -95.95
C GLU A 264 89.60 -8.86 -95.90
N ILE A 265 89.90 -8.17 -94.80
CA ILE A 265 91.19 -7.48 -94.60
C ILE A 265 92.28 -8.53 -94.36
N ASP A 266 92.04 -9.51 -93.51
CA ASP A 266 93.00 -10.57 -93.17
C ASP A 266 93.33 -11.44 -94.41
N LYS A 267 92.33 -11.78 -95.24
CA LYS A 267 92.53 -12.47 -96.54
C LYS A 267 93.31 -11.69 -97.59
N LYS A 268 93.51 -10.37 -97.41
CA LYS A 268 94.33 -9.53 -98.31
C LYS A 268 95.76 -9.35 -97.80
N GLN A 269 96.10 -9.87 -96.62
CA GLN A 269 97.42 -9.77 -96.01
C GLN A 269 98.24 -11.07 -96.03
N ASP A 270 97.65 -12.19 -96.46
CA ASP A 270 98.31 -13.46 -96.82
C ASP A 270 98.32 -13.69 -98.34
#